data_AF-A0A7S3ESC3-F1
#
_entry.id   AF-A0A7S3ESC3-F1
#
_cell.length_a   1.000
_cell.length_b   1.000
_cell.length_c   1.000
_cell.angle_alpha   90.00
_cell.angle_beta   90.00
_cell.angle_gamma   90.00
#
_symmetry.space_group_name_H-M   'P 1'
#
loop_
_entity.id
_entity.type
_entity.pdbx_description
1 polymer ?
#
loop_
_entity_poly.entity_id
_entity_poly.type
_entity_poly.pdbx_seq_one_letter_code
_entity_poly.pdbx_strand_id
1 'polypeptide(L)'
;ILCGTGSGKGSRCDDVSQDEPAFCLSAREGGLRPAAQTTGWSTIRNGGMGASKAYLFANSAGAQLHLRTSQPAAAFLIEVYRHHERSLGALQIELPGLGAPQAIEPCCPHPGCLGLPIGRGAYHLFRVPPAGFLPKATRELNVTVLSPSLLRRQSPDRCAREGTEASIAGVIGLFPSMIEATRLLAQAGPGHRNRRGLHPAPLNVAPHSHSRIGGLDPT
;
A
#
# COMPACT_ATOMS: atom_id res chain seq x y z
N ILE A 1 11.32 -7.95 5.37
CA ILE A 1 11.52 -9.15 4.54
C ILE A 1 11.25 -8.69 3.12
N LEU A 2 12.30 -8.61 2.30
CA LEU A 2 12.20 -8.36 0.87
C LEU A 2 11.71 -9.66 0.23
N CYS A 3 10.70 -9.60 -0.62
CA CYS A 3 10.12 -10.76 -1.27
C CYS A 3 11.20 -11.49 -2.09
N GLY A 4 11.52 -12.71 -1.69
CA GLY A 4 12.52 -13.56 -2.32
C GLY A 4 11.87 -14.87 -2.73
N THR A 5 12.16 -15.27 -3.97
CA THR A 5 11.64 -16.41 -4.72
C THR A 5 11.52 -17.70 -3.90
N GLY A 6 10.29 -18.07 -3.53
CA GLY A 6 9.96 -19.34 -2.86
C GLY A 6 8.85 -20.10 -3.58
N SER A 7 9.23 -21.13 -4.32
CA SER A 7 8.35 -21.99 -5.10
C SER A 7 7.30 -22.73 -4.24
N GLY A 8 6.01 -22.58 -4.58
CA GLY A 8 4.97 -23.56 -4.28
C GLY A 8 3.99 -23.23 -3.15
N LYS A 9 2.72 -23.00 -3.52
CA LYS A 9 1.53 -23.02 -2.64
C LYS A 9 1.61 -22.07 -1.42
N GLY A 10 1.25 -20.82 -1.67
CA GLY A 10 0.43 -20.07 -0.72
C GLY A 10 1.06 -18.83 -0.12
N SER A 11 1.43 -17.85 -0.95
CA SER A 11 0.98 -16.45 -0.84
C SER A 11 1.39 -15.74 -2.14
N ARG A 12 0.59 -14.79 -2.65
CA ARG A 12 0.96 -14.02 -3.86
C ARG A 12 2.10 -13.01 -3.62
N CYS A 13 2.72 -13.02 -2.43
CA CYS A 13 3.92 -12.23 -2.14
C CYS A 13 5.11 -12.59 -3.05
N ASP A 14 5.11 -13.77 -3.64
CA ASP A 14 6.18 -14.27 -4.53
C ASP A 14 6.03 -13.80 -5.99
N ASP A 15 4.84 -13.31 -6.39
CA ASP A 15 4.49 -12.99 -7.78
C ASP A 15 4.71 -11.51 -8.15
N VAL A 16 5.18 -10.66 -7.22
CA VAL A 16 5.52 -9.26 -7.53
C VAL A 16 6.79 -9.28 -8.36
N SER A 17 6.66 -8.99 -9.65
CA SER A 17 7.77 -8.94 -10.62
C SER A 17 8.94 -8.16 -10.05
N GLN A 18 10.16 -8.69 -10.23
CA GLN A 18 11.42 -8.13 -9.73
C GLN A 18 11.71 -6.68 -10.17
N ASP A 19 10.91 -6.14 -11.09
CA ASP A 19 11.05 -4.81 -11.66
C ASP A 19 10.58 -3.68 -10.74
N GLU A 20 9.71 -3.96 -9.76
CA GLU A 20 9.27 -2.96 -8.78
C GLU A 20 9.71 -3.34 -7.36
N PRO A 21 10.51 -2.50 -6.68
CA PRO A 21 10.81 -2.76 -5.29
C PRO A 21 9.50 -2.71 -4.50
N ALA A 22 9.31 -3.72 -3.64
CA ALA A 22 8.09 -3.88 -2.84
C ALA A 22 8.40 -4.55 -1.49
N PHE A 23 7.48 -4.42 -0.54
CA PHE A 23 7.42 -5.27 0.64
C PHE A 23 6.11 -6.06 0.66
N CYS A 24 6.11 -7.26 1.24
CA CYS A 24 4.88 -8.02 1.49
C CYS A 24 4.66 -8.26 2.98
N LEU A 25 3.39 -8.18 3.39
CA LEU A 25 2.88 -8.57 4.69
C LEU A 25 1.82 -9.63 4.47
N SER A 26 2.08 -10.86 4.88
CA SER A 26 1.11 -11.96 4.84
C SER A 26 0.56 -12.30 6.23
N ALA A 27 -0.71 -12.70 6.30
CA ALA A 27 -1.27 -13.25 7.55
C ALA A 27 -0.62 -14.59 7.93
N ARG A 28 -0.16 -15.36 6.94
CA ARG A 28 0.49 -16.67 7.12
C ARG A 28 1.79 -16.57 7.89
N GLU A 29 2.64 -15.62 7.53
CA GLU A 29 3.92 -15.37 8.21
C GLU A 29 3.74 -14.54 9.49
N GLY A 30 2.50 -14.13 9.78
CA GLY A 30 2.18 -13.25 10.90
C GLY A 30 2.74 -11.83 10.73
N GLY A 31 3.12 -11.44 9.51
CA GLY A 31 3.58 -10.09 9.18
C GLY A 31 2.42 -9.11 9.03
N LEU A 32 1.26 -9.60 8.61
CA LEU A 32 0.01 -8.83 8.60
C LEU A 32 -0.66 -8.93 9.97
N ARG A 33 -0.54 -7.87 10.76
CA ARG A 33 -1.19 -7.77 12.08
C ARG A 33 -2.04 -6.50 12.18
N PRO A 34 -3.25 -6.59 12.74
CA PRO A 34 -4.05 -5.41 13.04
C PRO A 34 -3.34 -4.51 14.05
N ALA A 35 -3.47 -3.20 13.90
CA ALA A 35 -3.09 -2.27 14.95
C ALA A 35 -4.09 -2.30 16.11
N ALA A 36 -3.69 -1.77 17.27
CA ALA A 36 -4.49 -1.78 18.51
C ALA A 36 -5.90 -1.16 18.39
N GLN A 37 -6.12 -0.27 17.42
CA GLN A 37 -7.38 0.43 17.19
C GLN A 37 -8.36 -0.33 16.27
N THR A 38 -8.07 -1.59 15.96
CA THR A 38 -8.92 -2.42 15.10
C THR A 38 -10.17 -2.91 15.84
N THR A 39 -11.33 -2.86 15.17
CA THR A 39 -12.62 -3.32 15.70
C THR A 39 -13.30 -4.29 14.73
N GLY A 40 -13.83 -5.40 15.22
CA GLY A 40 -14.61 -6.36 14.41
C GLY A 40 -13.81 -7.24 13.45
N TRP A 41 -12.48 -7.16 13.46
CA TRP A 41 -11.60 -8.04 12.70
C TRP A 41 -10.91 -9.07 13.60
N SER A 42 -10.78 -10.30 13.11
CA SER A 42 -10.09 -11.39 13.77
C SER A 42 -9.04 -12.01 12.85
N THR A 43 -7.99 -12.59 13.43
CA THR A 43 -7.00 -13.36 12.67
C THR A 43 -7.41 -14.84 12.66
N ILE A 44 -7.61 -15.39 11.47
CA ILE A 44 -7.82 -16.82 11.26
C ILE A 44 -6.46 -17.41 10.86
N ARG A 45 -5.97 -18.41 11.60
CA ARG A 45 -4.68 -19.05 11.31
C ARG A 45 -4.79 -20.30 10.44
N ASN A 46 -5.90 -21.03 10.61
CA ASN A 46 -6.14 -22.36 10.04
C ASN A 46 -7.49 -22.39 9.32
N GLY A 47 -7.64 -21.55 8.30
CA GLY A 47 -8.87 -21.41 7.51
C GLY A 47 -8.75 -22.00 6.11
N GLY A 48 -9.86 -21.93 5.36
CA GLY A 48 -9.96 -22.47 4.01
C GLY A 48 -9.96 -24.00 3.94
N MET A 49 -10.03 -24.53 2.72
CA MET A 49 -10.03 -25.97 2.48
C MET A 49 -8.70 -26.59 2.95
N GLY A 50 -8.79 -27.59 3.82
CA GLY A 50 -7.62 -28.24 4.42
C GLY A 50 -6.87 -27.39 5.44
N ALA A 51 -7.50 -26.35 6.00
CA ALA A 51 -6.94 -25.52 7.07
C ALA A 51 -5.57 -24.87 6.74
N SER A 52 -5.31 -24.64 5.45
CA SER A 52 -4.00 -24.26 4.93
C SER A 52 -3.78 -22.76 4.76
N LYS A 53 -4.77 -21.93 5.14
CA LYS A 53 -4.75 -20.48 4.91
C LYS A 53 -4.88 -19.69 6.19
N ALA A 54 -4.08 -18.64 6.30
CA ALA A 54 -4.26 -17.61 7.31
C ALA A 54 -4.75 -16.32 6.65
N TYR A 55 -5.64 -15.59 7.33
CA TYR A 55 -6.21 -14.33 6.84
C TYR A 55 -6.81 -13.52 7.99
N LEU A 56 -6.96 -12.22 7.77
CA LEU A 56 -7.83 -11.37 8.58
C LEU A 56 -9.27 -11.53 8.09
N PHE A 57 -10.22 -11.59 9.04
CA PHE A 57 -11.63 -11.82 8.77
C PHE A 57 -12.50 -10.85 9.56
N ALA A 58 -13.50 -10.29 8.90
CA ALA A 58 -14.59 -9.56 9.52
C ALA A 58 -15.93 -10.13 9.02
N ASN A 59 -16.96 -10.07 9.87
CA ASN A 59 -18.32 -10.50 9.55
C ASN A 59 -19.38 -9.45 9.92
N SER A 60 -18.96 -8.22 10.23
CA SER A 60 -19.85 -7.12 10.64
C SER A 60 -19.61 -5.89 9.77
N ALA A 61 -20.71 -5.23 9.39
CA ALA A 61 -20.65 -3.92 8.77
C ALA A 61 -20.06 -2.91 9.75
N GLY A 62 -19.23 -2.00 9.25
CA GLY A 62 -18.53 -1.02 10.07
C GLY A 62 -17.29 -1.56 10.79
N ALA A 63 -16.92 -2.83 10.61
CA ALA A 63 -15.66 -3.35 11.15
C ALA A 63 -14.48 -2.54 10.58
N GLN A 64 -13.66 -1.96 11.45
CA GLN A 64 -12.53 -1.10 11.09
C GLN A 64 -11.22 -1.81 11.35
N LEU A 65 -10.36 -1.85 10.35
CA LEU A 65 -9.02 -2.38 10.42
C LEU A 65 -8.03 -1.26 10.10
N HIS A 66 -7.21 -0.91 11.10
CA HIS A 66 -6.07 -0.03 10.90
C HIS A 66 -4.83 -0.91 10.70
N LEU A 67 -4.17 -0.80 9.55
CA LEU A 67 -2.89 -1.46 9.30
C LEU A 67 -1.78 -0.42 9.25
N ARG A 68 -0.67 -0.77 9.88
CA ARG A 68 0.57 0.00 9.86
C ARG A 68 1.70 -0.86 9.32
N THR A 69 2.38 -0.38 8.29
CA THR A 69 3.49 -1.07 7.64
C THR A 69 4.83 -0.60 8.20
N SER A 70 5.87 -1.41 8.01
CA SER A 70 7.23 -1.09 8.45
C SER A 70 7.87 0.03 7.63
N GLN A 71 7.50 0.14 6.35
CA GLN A 71 8.03 1.12 5.39
C GLN A 71 6.90 1.85 4.67
N PRO A 72 7.10 3.13 4.29
CA PRO A 72 6.08 3.88 3.56
C PRO A 72 5.95 3.34 2.12
N ALA A 73 4.72 3.12 1.66
CA ALA A 73 4.42 2.72 0.29
C ALA A 73 3.73 3.84 -0.48
N ALA A 74 4.00 3.91 -1.77
CA ALA A 74 3.36 4.85 -2.69
C ALA A 74 2.12 4.25 -3.36
N ALA A 75 1.94 2.93 -3.31
CA ALA A 75 0.68 2.25 -3.63
C ALA A 75 0.63 0.92 -2.86
N PHE A 76 -0.55 0.32 -2.76
CA PHE A 76 -0.76 -0.97 -2.11
C PHE A 76 -1.44 -1.96 -3.05
N LEU A 77 -1.06 -3.23 -2.99
CA LEU A 77 -1.88 -4.35 -3.48
C LEU A 77 -2.46 -5.07 -2.27
N ILE A 78 -3.78 -5.16 -2.20
CA ILE A 78 -4.49 -5.81 -1.09
C ILE A 78 -5.07 -7.13 -1.60
N GLU A 79 -4.69 -8.24 -0.96
CA GLU A 79 -5.15 -9.58 -1.33
C GLU A 79 -6.48 -9.90 -0.64
N VAL A 80 -7.59 -9.74 -1.36
CA VAL A 80 -8.96 -9.88 -0.84
C VAL A 80 -9.63 -11.13 -1.40
N TYR A 81 -10.34 -11.90 -0.56
CA TYR A 81 -11.11 -13.05 -1.01
C TYR A 81 -12.30 -12.63 -1.86
N ARG A 82 -12.45 -13.26 -3.03
CA ARG A 82 -13.57 -13.04 -3.95
C ARG A 82 -14.42 -14.28 -4.12
N HIS A 83 -15.74 -14.10 -4.30
CA HIS A 83 -16.67 -15.17 -4.60
C HIS A 83 -17.87 -14.63 -5.39
N HIS A 84 -18.45 -15.45 -6.26
CA HIS A 84 -19.67 -15.11 -6.99
C HIS A 84 -20.94 -15.31 -6.13
N GLU A 85 -21.08 -16.45 -5.46
CA GLU A 85 -22.30 -16.84 -4.75
C GLU A 85 -22.35 -16.43 -3.27
N ARG A 86 -21.22 -16.02 -2.67
CA ARG A 86 -21.21 -15.63 -1.26
C ARG A 86 -21.53 -14.16 -1.14
N SER A 87 -22.40 -13.84 -0.21
CA SER A 87 -22.70 -12.48 0.22
C SER A 87 -21.48 -11.91 0.95
N LEU A 88 -20.54 -11.33 0.20
CA LEU A 88 -19.34 -10.66 0.73
C LEU A 88 -19.58 -9.14 0.84
N GLY A 89 -19.06 -8.53 1.89
CA GLY A 89 -19.14 -7.08 2.10
C GLY A 89 -18.05 -6.33 1.34
N ALA A 90 -18.41 -5.17 0.75
CA ALA A 90 -17.41 -4.31 0.12
C ALA A 90 -16.49 -3.65 1.16
N LEU A 91 -15.29 -3.30 0.74
CA LEU A 91 -14.29 -2.65 1.58
C LEU A 91 -14.10 -1.21 1.14
N GLN A 92 -14.13 -0.28 2.07
CA GLN A 92 -13.63 1.09 1.88
C GLN A 92 -12.20 1.17 2.37
N ILE A 93 -11.30 1.64 1.51
CA ILE A 93 -9.88 1.82 1.77
C ILE A 93 -9.57 3.31 1.82
N GLU A 94 -9.02 3.76 2.93
CA GLU A 94 -8.58 5.14 3.12
C GLU A 94 -7.06 5.16 3.29
N LEU A 95 -6.43 6.03 2.52
CA LEU A 95 -4.99 6.26 2.55
C LEU A 95 -4.73 7.74 2.81
N PRO A 96 -3.86 8.11 3.76
CA PRO A 96 -3.45 9.49 3.94
C PRO A 96 -2.95 10.11 2.64
N GLY A 97 -3.49 11.27 2.28
CA GLY A 97 -3.15 11.99 1.05
C GLY A 97 -3.92 11.55 -0.20
N LEU A 98 -4.74 10.49 -0.12
CA LEU A 98 -5.71 10.19 -1.16
C LEU A 98 -6.99 10.99 -0.89
N GLY A 99 -7.35 11.90 -1.80
CA GLY A 99 -8.46 12.85 -1.59
C GLY A 99 -9.85 12.22 -1.45
N ALA A 100 -10.02 10.96 -1.84
CA ALA A 100 -11.26 10.21 -1.69
C ALA A 100 -10.98 8.72 -1.35
N PRO A 101 -11.78 8.11 -0.45
CA PRO A 101 -11.70 6.67 -0.19
C PRO A 101 -11.91 5.83 -1.45
N GLN A 102 -11.27 4.67 -1.52
CA GLN A 102 -11.42 3.72 -2.63
C GLN A 102 -12.27 2.53 -2.19
N ALA A 103 -13.17 2.07 -3.06
CA ALA A 103 -13.96 0.88 -2.79
C ALA A 103 -13.35 -0.34 -3.47
N ILE A 104 -13.18 -1.43 -2.72
CA ILE A 104 -12.88 -2.76 -3.25
C ILE A 104 -14.14 -3.60 -3.14
N GLU A 105 -14.53 -4.20 -4.27
CA GLU A 105 -15.65 -5.14 -4.30
C GLU A 105 -15.16 -6.57 -4.46
N PRO A 106 -15.31 -7.39 -3.41
CA PRO A 106 -14.88 -8.78 -3.48
C PRO A 106 -15.83 -9.65 -4.32
N CYS A 107 -16.95 -9.12 -4.79
CA CYS A 107 -17.87 -9.90 -5.59
C CYS A 107 -17.41 -10.02 -7.06
N CYS A 108 -17.80 -11.09 -7.74
CA CYS A 108 -17.55 -11.32 -9.16
C CYS A 108 -18.85 -11.21 -9.97
N PRO A 109 -18.85 -10.55 -11.15
CA PRO A 109 -20.01 -10.54 -12.03
C PRO A 109 -20.34 -11.96 -12.53
N HIS A 110 -21.62 -12.28 -12.72
CA HIS A 110 -22.12 -13.62 -13.06
C HIS A 110 -21.74 -14.04 -14.51
N PRO A 111 -21.51 -15.34 -14.81
CA PRO A 111 -21.52 -16.50 -13.92
C PRO A 111 -20.12 -16.91 -13.42
N GLY A 112 -19.83 -16.65 -12.15
CA GLY A 112 -18.56 -17.04 -11.53
C GLY A 112 -17.48 -15.96 -11.54
N CYS A 113 -16.35 -16.24 -10.89
CA CYS A 113 -15.17 -15.40 -11.04
C CYS A 113 -14.38 -15.87 -12.26
N LEU A 114 -13.92 -14.94 -13.10
CA LEU A 114 -13.11 -15.26 -14.29
C LEU A 114 -11.95 -16.18 -13.90
N GLY A 115 -11.83 -17.32 -14.58
CA GLY A 115 -10.79 -18.31 -14.34
C GLY A 115 -10.99 -19.23 -13.13
N LEU A 116 -12.16 -19.18 -12.46
CA LEU A 116 -12.51 -20.09 -11.36
C LEU A 116 -13.74 -20.94 -11.73
N PRO A 117 -13.80 -22.21 -11.27
CA PRO A 117 -15.03 -23.00 -11.34
C PRO A 117 -16.20 -22.33 -10.61
N ILE A 118 -17.43 -22.61 -11.04
CA ILE A 118 -18.66 -22.23 -10.35
C ILE A 118 -18.63 -22.75 -8.89
N GLY A 119 -19.19 -21.99 -7.96
CA GLY A 119 -19.14 -22.30 -6.52
C GLY A 119 -17.77 -22.17 -5.87
N ARG A 120 -16.74 -21.63 -6.58
CA ARG A 120 -15.42 -21.39 -6.00
C ARG A 120 -15.04 -19.93 -6.01
N GLY A 121 -14.44 -19.52 -4.89
CA GLY A 121 -13.79 -18.23 -4.73
C GLY A 121 -12.27 -18.34 -4.63
N ALA A 122 -11.59 -17.23 -4.87
CA ALA A 122 -10.15 -17.13 -4.71
C ALA A 122 -9.74 -15.75 -4.21
N TYR A 123 -8.52 -15.66 -3.69
CA TYR A 123 -7.92 -14.39 -3.34
C TYR A 123 -7.45 -13.66 -4.59
N HIS A 124 -7.70 -12.36 -4.64
CA HIS A 124 -7.32 -11.49 -5.75
C HIS A 124 -6.63 -10.25 -5.22
N LEU A 125 -5.61 -9.77 -5.95
CA LEU A 125 -4.92 -8.53 -5.64
C LEU A 125 -5.73 -7.35 -6.19
N PHE A 126 -5.97 -6.36 -5.34
CA PHE A 126 -6.59 -5.08 -5.71
C PHE A 126 -5.59 -3.96 -5.46
N ARG A 127 -5.34 -3.14 -6.48
CA ARG A 127 -4.41 -2.01 -6.38
C ARG A 127 -5.10 -0.77 -5.82
N VAL A 128 -4.44 -0.09 -4.87
CA VAL A 128 -4.92 1.14 -4.25
C VAL A 128 -3.76 2.17 -4.19
N PRO A 129 -3.87 3.33 -4.87
CA PRO A 129 -4.94 3.70 -5.81
C PRO A 129 -4.98 2.78 -7.05
N PRO A 130 -6.09 2.70 -7.79
CA PRO A 130 -6.20 1.81 -8.96
C PRO A 130 -5.23 2.19 -10.09
N ALA A 131 -4.85 3.47 -10.19
CA ALA A 131 -3.86 3.98 -11.13
C ALA A 131 -2.90 4.96 -10.44
N GLY A 132 -1.67 5.06 -10.96
CA GLY A 132 -0.64 6.00 -10.47
C GLY A 132 -0.17 5.70 -9.04
N PHE A 133 0.46 6.67 -8.40
CA PHE A 133 0.94 6.54 -7.03
C PHE A 133 0.33 7.62 -6.14
N LEU A 134 0.34 7.39 -4.83
CA LEU A 134 0.00 8.40 -3.84
C LEU A 134 0.94 9.61 -3.97
N PRO A 135 0.43 10.85 -3.85
CA PRO A 135 1.27 12.04 -3.84
C PRO A 135 2.34 12.03 -2.75
N LYS A 136 2.06 11.35 -1.64
CA LYS A 136 2.98 11.12 -0.53
C LYS A 136 2.89 9.67 -0.09
N ALA A 137 4.02 8.99 -0.05
CA ALA A 137 4.08 7.62 0.45
C ALA A 137 3.65 7.56 1.93
N THR A 138 2.91 6.51 2.30
CA THR A 138 2.32 6.36 3.64
C THR A 138 2.61 4.99 4.23
N ARG A 139 2.65 4.91 5.56
CA ARG A 139 2.75 3.65 6.30
C ARG A 139 1.39 3.13 6.78
N GLU A 140 0.34 3.92 6.57
CA GLU A 140 -0.95 3.71 7.20
C GLU A 140 -2.02 3.52 6.13
N LEU A 141 -2.91 2.58 6.40
CA LEU A 141 -4.10 2.35 5.62
C LEU A 141 -5.24 1.96 6.58
N ASN A 142 -6.42 2.51 6.35
CA ASN A 142 -7.64 2.12 7.05
C ASN A 142 -8.53 1.32 6.10
N VAL A 143 -9.09 0.23 6.60
CA VAL A 143 -10.06 -0.60 5.90
C VAL A 143 -11.34 -0.63 6.71
N THR A 144 -12.45 -0.29 6.08
CA THR A 144 -13.79 -0.41 6.71
C THR A 144 -14.65 -1.34 5.89
N VAL A 145 -15.32 -2.30 6.53
CA VAL A 145 -16.37 -3.09 5.87
C VAL A 145 -17.61 -2.22 5.71
N LEU A 146 -18.02 -1.98 4.46
CA LEU A 146 -19.17 -1.14 4.18
C LEU A 146 -20.49 -1.83 4.52
N SER A 147 -21.47 -1.06 4.99
CA SER A 147 -22.81 -1.59 5.20
C SER A 147 -23.52 -1.80 3.85
N PRO A 148 -24.31 -2.89 3.70
CA PRO A 148 -25.11 -3.11 2.50
C PRO A 148 -26.02 -1.93 2.12
N SER A 149 -26.55 -1.21 3.11
CA SER A 149 -27.45 -0.06 2.90
C SER A 149 -26.75 1.17 2.33
N LEU A 150 -25.45 1.36 2.58
CA LEU A 150 -24.66 2.42 1.95
C LEU A 150 -24.35 2.07 0.48
N LEU A 151 -23.95 0.82 0.22
CA LEU A 151 -23.63 0.35 -1.14
C LEU A 151 -24.85 0.38 -2.07
N ARG A 152 -26.03 -0.01 -1.57
CA ARG A 152 -27.28 -0.01 -2.36
C ARG A 152 -27.62 1.36 -2.93
N ARG A 153 -27.26 2.45 -2.24
CA ARG A 153 -27.49 3.84 -2.68
C ARG A 153 -26.48 4.31 -3.72
N GLN A 154 -25.24 3.83 -3.64
CA GLN A 154 -24.15 4.29 -4.51
C GLN A 154 -24.07 3.51 -5.82
N SER A 155 -24.47 2.24 -5.85
CA SER A 155 -24.40 1.43 -7.07
C SER A 155 -25.38 0.25 -7.04
N PRO A 156 -26.52 0.34 -7.75
CA PRO A 156 -27.59 -0.66 -7.65
C PRO A 156 -27.26 -2.02 -8.28
N ASP A 157 -26.30 -2.09 -9.20
CA ASP A 157 -26.05 -3.31 -10.00
C ASP A 157 -24.92 -4.20 -9.46
N ARG A 158 -24.50 -4.01 -8.20
CA ARG A 158 -23.30 -4.64 -7.65
C ARG A 158 -23.62 -5.81 -6.73
N CYS A 159 -22.94 -6.95 -6.90
CA CYS A 159 -23.27 -8.18 -6.17
C CYS A 159 -22.72 -8.26 -4.73
N ALA A 160 -21.93 -7.27 -4.27
CA ALA A 160 -21.53 -7.12 -2.86
C ALA A 160 -22.67 -6.67 -1.91
N ARG A 161 -23.93 -6.69 -2.38
CA ARG A 161 -25.12 -6.02 -1.80
C ARG A 161 -25.74 -6.70 -0.58
N GLU A 162 -25.24 -7.85 -0.17
CA GLU A 162 -25.93 -8.71 0.81
C GLU A 162 -25.03 -9.14 1.96
N GLY A 163 -23.73 -8.90 1.84
CA GLY A 163 -22.74 -9.42 2.75
C GLY A 163 -22.16 -8.42 3.73
N THR A 164 -21.73 -8.93 4.88
CA THR A 164 -20.84 -8.22 5.81
C THR A 164 -19.53 -8.98 6.02
N GLU A 165 -19.35 -10.10 5.31
CA GLU A 165 -18.15 -10.90 5.39
C GLU A 165 -17.05 -10.33 4.50
N ALA A 166 -15.85 -10.16 5.06
CA ALA A 166 -14.68 -9.76 4.31
C ALA A 166 -13.45 -10.53 4.80
N SER A 167 -12.52 -10.77 3.87
CA SER A 167 -11.28 -11.46 4.19
C SER A 167 -10.11 -10.89 3.42
N ILE A 168 -9.01 -10.64 4.14
CA ILE A 168 -7.74 -10.12 3.62
C ILE A 168 -6.62 -11.08 4.01
N ALA A 169 -5.93 -11.65 3.03
CA ALA A 169 -4.82 -12.58 3.27
C ALA A 169 -3.44 -11.90 3.31
N GLY A 170 -3.29 -10.77 2.61
CA GLY A 170 -2.01 -10.10 2.46
C GLY A 170 -2.14 -8.65 1.99
N VAL A 171 -1.08 -7.89 2.24
CA VAL A 171 -0.88 -6.52 1.75
C VAL A 171 0.54 -6.39 1.23
N ILE A 172 0.68 -5.85 0.03
CA ILE A 172 1.96 -5.56 -0.61
C ILE A 172 2.07 -4.05 -0.74
N GLY A 173 3.15 -3.46 -0.24
CA GLY A 173 3.45 -2.06 -0.48
C GLY A 173 4.41 -1.90 -1.65
N LEU A 174 4.05 -1.04 -2.60
CA LEU A 174 4.85 -0.71 -3.77
C LEU A 174 5.57 0.61 -3.55
N PHE A 175 6.84 0.68 -3.91
CA PHE A 175 7.57 1.95 -3.99
C PHE A 175 7.44 2.53 -5.41
N PRO A 176 7.61 3.86 -5.59
CA PRO A 176 7.70 4.43 -6.94
C PRO A 176 8.89 3.78 -7.65
N SER A 177 8.72 3.39 -8.92
CA SER A 177 9.87 3.03 -9.75
C SER A 177 10.83 4.23 -9.86
N MET A 178 12.12 3.98 -10.07
CA MET A 178 13.12 5.06 -10.28
C MET A 178 12.71 6.02 -11.42
N ILE A 179 11.99 5.51 -12.42
CA ILE A 179 11.46 6.27 -13.56
C ILE A 179 10.31 7.19 -13.10
N GLU A 180 9.38 6.68 -12.30
CA GLU A 180 8.28 7.47 -11.75
C GLU A 180 8.79 8.51 -10.74
N ALA A 181 9.79 8.16 -9.92
CA ALA A 181 10.44 9.10 -9.01
C ALA A 181 11.06 10.28 -9.76
N THR A 182 11.70 10.01 -10.90
CA THR A 182 12.28 11.04 -11.77
C THR A 182 11.18 11.90 -12.42
N ARG A 183 10.05 11.29 -12.83
CA ARG A 183 8.89 12.02 -13.36
C ARG A 183 8.21 12.90 -12.31
N LEU A 184 8.04 12.40 -11.08
CA LEU A 184 7.49 13.16 -9.96
C LEU A 184 8.42 14.32 -9.57
N LEU A 185 9.73 14.11 -9.58
CA LEU A 185 10.73 15.16 -9.38
C LEU A 185 10.72 16.21 -10.52
N ALA A 186 10.53 15.79 -11.77
CA ALA A 186 10.41 16.69 -12.91
C ALA A 186 9.10 17.50 -12.89
N GLN A 187 8.00 16.90 -12.42
CA GLN A 187 6.69 17.56 -12.28
C GLN A 187 6.58 18.46 -11.06
N ALA A 188 7.44 18.26 -10.05
CA ALA A 188 7.54 19.18 -8.91
C ALA A 188 8.00 20.59 -9.31
N GLY A 189 8.50 20.76 -10.54
CA GLY A 189 8.92 22.02 -11.12
C GLY A 189 10.09 22.67 -10.36
N PRO A 190 10.87 23.56 -10.99
CA PRO A 190 11.75 24.42 -10.24
C PRO A 190 10.89 25.38 -9.42
N GLY A 191 10.53 24.97 -8.21
CA GLY A 191 9.90 25.82 -7.21
C GLY A 191 10.68 27.13 -7.14
N HIS A 192 9.98 28.20 -7.51
CA HIS A 192 10.34 29.61 -7.38
C HIS A 192 11.70 29.83 -6.71
N ARG A 193 12.75 30.02 -7.52
CA ARG A 193 13.90 30.79 -7.07
C ARG A 193 13.36 32.15 -6.65
N ASN A 194 13.25 32.35 -5.35
CA ASN A 194 13.07 33.65 -4.74
C ASN A 194 14.22 34.52 -5.26
N ARG A 195 13.95 35.35 -6.27
CA ARG A 195 14.77 36.49 -6.64
C ARG A 195 14.71 37.48 -5.48
N ARG A 196 15.44 37.22 -4.40
CA ARG A 196 15.95 38.30 -3.56
C ARG A 196 17.37 38.56 -4.04
N GLY A 197 17.54 39.72 -4.65
CA GLY A 197 18.84 40.23 -5.06
C GLY A 197 19.78 40.23 -3.85
N LEU A 198 20.78 39.35 -3.90
CA LEU A 198 22.02 39.54 -3.17
C LEU A 198 22.95 40.28 -4.12
N HIS A 199 23.10 41.57 -3.86
CA HIS A 199 24.21 42.36 -4.38
C HIS A 199 25.53 41.64 -4.06
N PRO A 200 26.47 41.53 -5.00
CA PRO A 200 27.82 41.09 -4.69
C PRO A 200 28.50 42.15 -3.81
N ALA A 201 28.95 41.76 -2.62
CA ALA A 201 29.86 42.56 -1.81
C ALA A 201 31.22 42.69 -2.54
N PRO A 202 31.88 43.86 -2.49
CA PRO A 202 33.15 44.06 -3.16
C PRO A 202 34.28 43.29 -2.49
N LEU A 203 35.16 42.74 -3.34
CA LEU A 203 36.46 42.21 -2.98
C LEU A 203 37.29 43.28 -2.25
N ASN A 204 37.59 43.02 -0.97
CA ASN A 204 38.67 43.72 -0.28
C ASN A 204 39.98 42.95 -0.53
N VAL A 205 40.80 43.51 -1.41
CA VAL A 205 42.21 43.18 -1.58
C VAL A 205 42.98 43.84 -0.45
N ALA A 206 43.57 43.05 0.45
CA ALA A 206 44.55 43.54 1.43
C ALA A 206 45.97 43.25 0.90
N PRO A 207 46.90 44.21 1.00
CA PRO A 207 48.25 44.08 0.46
C PRO A 207 49.21 43.34 1.39
N HIS A 208 50.24 42.80 0.75
CA HIS A 208 51.44 42.18 1.30
C HIS A 208 52.09 42.94 2.47
N SER A 209 52.56 42.17 3.46
CA SER A 209 53.73 42.54 4.26
C SER A 209 54.64 41.33 4.47
N HIS A 210 55.88 41.46 4.01
CA HIS A 210 57.02 40.60 4.28
C HIS A 210 57.29 40.44 5.78
N SER A 211 57.68 39.23 6.22
CA SER A 211 58.86 39.05 7.10
C SER A 211 59.29 37.57 7.22
N ARG A 212 60.46 37.36 6.62
CA ARG A 212 61.59 36.45 6.87
C ARG A 212 61.78 35.80 8.27
N ILE A 213 62.37 34.59 8.20
CA ILE A 213 63.43 33.95 9.02
C ILE A 213 63.05 32.82 10.00
N GLY A 214 63.77 31.70 9.83
CA GLY A 214 64.06 30.63 10.82
C GLY A 214 63.18 29.40 10.64
N GLY A 215 63.62 28.21 10.20
CA GLY A 215 64.93 27.59 10.32
C GLY A 215 64.93 26.64 11.52
N LEU A 216 64.73 25.34 11.30
CA LEU A 216 65.49 24.22 11.87
C LEU A 216 64.83 22.87 11.53
N ASP A 217 65.72 21.95 11.13
CA ASP A 217 65.52 20.59 10.66
C ASP A 217 65.14 19.58 11.77
N PRO A 218 64.74 18.35 11.40
CA PRO A 218 64.24 17.31 12.28
C PRO A 218 65.35 16.38 12.82
N THR A 219 65.06 15.79 13.97
CA THR A 219 65.51 14.45 14.38
C THR A 219 64.32 13.69 14.92
#